data_AF-A0A1V1P3E6-F1
#
_entry.id   AF-A0A1V1P3E6-F1
#
_cell.length_a   1.000
_cell.length_b   1.000
_cell.length_c   1.000
_cell.angle_alpha   90.00
_cell.angle_beta   90.00
_cell.angle_gamma   90.00
#
_symmetry.space_group_name_H-M   'P 1'
#
loop_
_entity.id
_entity.type
_entity.pdbx_description
1 polymer ?
#
loop_
_entity_poly.entity_id
_entity_poly.type
_entity_poly.pdbx_seq_one_letter_code
_entity_poly.pdbx_strand_id
1 'polypeptide(L)'
;MFTKTLSLSKGWNLVSLPYLPLESELNQIFSDASVAFTYSNYSYESTTQLVPGNGYWIKLPVAKNYTILGFQTDVKLPQTNGWHLIGPTASNFNPVSIDNAAIEQIYAFGNGQYYEVNECPLGQACWVKINW
;
A
#
# COMPACT_ATOMS: atom_id res chain seq x y z
N MET A 1 8.76 8.83 16.30
CA MET A 1 9.30 8.31 15.02
C MET A 1 9.28 6.79 15.11
N PHE A 2 8.78 6.12 14.09
CA PHE A 2 8.52 4.68 14.08
C PHE A 2 9.20 4.04 12.87
N THR A 3 9.44 2.73 12.97
CA THR A 3 10.10 1.96 11.92
C THR A 3 9.30 0.71 11.58
N LYS A 4 9.35 0.30 10.32
CA LYS A 4 8.81 -0.98 9.84
C LYS A 4 9.68 -1.51 8.71
N THR A 5 10.09 -2.77 8.83
CA THR A 5 10.77 -3.48 7.75
C THR A 5 9.76 -4.19 6.86
N LEU A 6 9.81 -3.92 5.57
CA LEU A 6 9.08 -4.64 4.53
C LEU A 6 10.00 -5.66 3.89
N SER A 7 9.60 -6.93 3.89
CA SER A 7 10.32 -8.01 3.20
C SER A 7 9.69 -8.24 1.83
N LEU A 8 10.34 -7.74 0.77
CA LEU A 8 9.80 -7.75 -0.58
C LEU A 8 10.50 -8.80 -1.45
N SER A 9 9.73 -9.43 -2.32
CA SER A 9 10.20 -10.47 -3.23
C SER A 9 10.76 -9.87 -4.52
N LYS A 10 11.58 -10.65 -5.23
CA LYS A 10 11.92 -10.34 -6.63
C LYS A 10 10.64 -10.30 -7.47
N GLY A 11 10.54 -9.33 -8.38
CA GLY A 11 9.36 -9.13 -9.21
C GLY A 11 8.39 -8.13 -8.61
N TRP A 12 7.09 -8.35 -8.83
CA TRP A 12 6.03 -7.43 -8.42
C TRP A 12 5.62 -7.60 -6.97
N ASN A 13 5.54 -6.50 -6.23
CA ASN A 13 5.08 -6.44 -4.85
C ASN A 13 3.98 -5.39 -4.74
N LEU A 14 2.93 -5.70 -3.98
CA LEU A 14 1.82 -4.80 -3.71
C LEU A 14 2.01 -4.13 -2.34
N VAL A 15 2.37 -2.85 -2.33
CA VAL A 15 2.93 -2.15 -1.18
C VAL A 15 2.17 -0.87 -0.90
N SER A 16 2.00 -0.53 0.37
CA SER A 16 1.61 0.80 0.83
C SER A 16 2.57 1.26 1.92
N LEU A 17 2.73 2.59 2.09
CA LEU A 17 3.63 3.13 3.09
C LEU A 17 2.96 3.06 4.48
N PRO A 18 3.60 2.43 5.48
CA PRO A 18 3.03 2.27 6.82
C PRO A 18 3.06 3.57 7.64
N TYR A 19 3.84 4.56 7.24
CA TYR A 19 4.05 5.81 7.95
C TYR A 19 4.17 6.94 6.94
N LEU A 20 4.16 8.19 7.40
CA LEU A 20 4.67 9.33 6.64
C LEU A 20 6.20 9.33 6.69
N PRO A 21 6.91 8.95 5.61
CA PRO A 21 8.36 8.96 5.60
C PRO A 21 8.90 10.40 5.50
N LEU A 22 10.19 10.57 5.80
CA LEU A 22 10.90 11.83 5.54
C LEU A 22 11.10 12.07 4.04
N GLU A 23 11.29 10.98 3.30
CA GLU A 23 11.54 10.96 1.86
C GLU A 23 10.35 10.28 1.16
N SER A 24 9.84 10.86 0.08
CA SER A 24 8.69 10.30 -0.67
C SER A 24 9.06 9.70 -2.03
N GLU A 25 10.29 9.90 -2.50
CA GLU A 25 10.71 9.36 -3.80
C GLU A 25 10.93 7.84 -3.75
N LEU A 26 10.50 7.17 -4.82
CA LEU A 26 10.61 5.73 -5.00
C LEU A 26 12.06 5.25 -4.81
N ASN A 27 13.04 5.96 -5.36
CA ASN A 27 14.45 5.57 -5.27
C ASN A 27 15.10 5.91 -3.92
N GLN A 28 14.46 6.73 -3.08
CA GLN A 28 14.92 7.00 -1.72
C GLN A 28 14.38 5.94 -0.74
N ILE A 29 13.14 5.47 -0.95
CA ILE A 29 12.53 4.43 -0.11
C ILE A 29 12.92 3.02 -0.59
N PHE A 30 12.82 2.78 -1.90
CA PHE A 30 13.08 1.52 -2.56
C PHE A 30 14.22 1.67 -3.58
N SER A 31 15.45 1.81 -3.09
CA SER A 31 16.67 2.14 -3.86
C SER A 31 16.89 1.39 -5.17
N ASP A 32 16.42 0.14 -5.24
CA ASP A 32 16.68 -0.76 -6.36
C ASP A 32 15.42 -1.02 -7.19
N ALA A 33 14.30 -0.33 -6.90
CA ALA A 33 13.06 -0.51 -7.63
C ALA A 33 13.22 -0.08 -9.09
N SER A 34 12.77 -0.95 -10.00
CA SER A 34 12.83 -0.68 -11.44
C SER A 34 11.73 0.27 -11.88
N VAL A 35 10.54 0.16 -11.28
CA VAL A 35 9.36 0.97 -11.58
C VAL A 35 8.33 0.82 -10.47
N ALA A 36 7.48 1.84 -10.30
CA ALA A 36 6.26 1.75 -9.51
C ALA A 36 5.05 2.24 -10.31
N PHE A 37 3.90 1.60 -10.07
CA PHE A 37 2.60 2.01 -10.59
C PHE A 37 1.60 2.19 -9.45
N THR A 38 0.78 3.23 -9.52
CA THR A 38 -0.40 3.42 -8.66
C THR A 38 -1.67 3.24 -9.50
N TYR A 39 -2.79 2.93 -8.85
CA TYR A 39 -4.09 2.92 -9.51
C TYR A 39 -4.86 4.20 -9.15
N SER A 40 -5.13 5.01 -10.17
CA SER A 40 -5.81 6.29 -10.04
C SER A 40 -6.71 6.52 -11.26
N ASN A 41 -7.86 7.17 -11.07
CA ASN A 41 -8.80 7.48 -12.15
C ASN A 41 -9.12 6.28 -13.05
N TYR A 42 -9.34 5.11 -12.44
CA TYR A 42 -9.65 3.85 -13.10
C TYR A 42 -8.54 3.28 -14.00
N SER A 43 -7.30 3.75 -13.86
CA SER A 43 -6.16 3.32 -14.68
C SER A 43 -4.87 3.17 -13.86
N TYR A 44 -3.89 2.46 -14.42
CA TYR A 44 -2.55 2.41 -13.83
C TYR A 44 -1.69 3.54 -14.37
N GLU A 45 -1.08 4.28 -13.45
CA GLU A 45 -0.19 5.40 -13.75
C GLU A 45 1.20 5.12 -13.16
N SER A 46 2.26 5.34 -13.94
CA SER A 46 3.63 5.27 -13.43
C SER A 46 3.89 6.42 -12.48
N THR A 47 4.59 6.17 -11.37
CA THR A 47 4.90 7.22 -10.39
C THR A 47 6.27 7.01 -9.77
N THR A 48 6.92 8.11 -9.41
CA THR A 48 8.08 8.12 -8.51
C THR A 48 7.72 8.63 -7.11
N GLN A 49 6.56 9.28 -6.94
CA GLN A 49 6.12 9.81 -5.65
C GLN A 49 5.25 8.80 -4.93
N LEU A 50 5.64 8.48 -3.70
CA LEU A 50 4.93 7.56 -2.83
C LEU A 50 4.29 8.32 -1.67
N VAL A 51 2.98 8.13 -1.51
CA VAL A 51 2.13 8.82 -0.54
C VAL A 51 1.50 7.76 0.36
N PRO A 52 1.54 7.91 1.69
CA PRO A 52 0.87 7.00 2.60
C PRO A 52 -0.63 6.89 2.30
N GLY A 53 -1.18 5.70 2.47
CA GLY A 53 -2.59 5.43 2.14
C GLY A 53 -2.82 4.92 0.73
N ASN A 54 -1.99 5.33 -0.24
CA ASN A 54 -2.06 4.81 -1.60
C ASN A 54 -1.39 3.44 -1.70
N GLY A 55 -1.86 2.63 -2.65
CA GLY A 55 -1.25 1.35 -2.97
C GLY A 55 -0.46 1.38 -4.26
N TYR A 56 0.64 0.62 -4.27
CA TYR A 56 1.64 0.64 -5.33
C TYR A 56 2.04 -0.76 -5.75
N TRP A 57 2.10 -0.99 -7.06
CA TRP A 57 2.85 -2.10 -7.64
C TRP A 57 4.30 -1.69 -7.82
N ILE A 58 5.20 -2.27 -7.03
CA ILE A 58 6.64 -1.98 -7.09
C ILE A 58 7.36 -3.21 -7.65
N LYS A 59 8.14 -3.01 -8.72
CA LYS A 59 8.95 -4.07 -9.33
C LYS A 59 10.38 -4.02 -8.82
N LEU A 60 10.85 -5.12 -8.26
CA LEU A 60 12.22 -5.27 -7.78
C LEU A 60 13.03 -6.27 -8.62
N PRO A 61 14.31 -6.00 -8.91
CA PRO A 61 15.20 -6.92 -9.62
C PRO A 61 15.62 -8.11 -8.75
N VAL A 62 15.63 -7.94 -7.43
CA VAL A 62 16.02 -8.93 -6.42
C VAL A 62 15.11 -8.82 -5.19
N ALA A 63 14.97 -9.90 -4.42
CA ALA A 63 14.29 -9.85 -3.13
C ALA A 63 15.14 -9.05 -2.14
N LYS A 64 14.53 -8.16 -1.37
CA LYS A 64 15.23 -7.25 -0.44
C LYS A 64 14.32 -6.78 0.68
N ASN A 65 14.94 -6.51 1.82
CA ASN A 65 14.29 -5.86 2.96
C ASN A 65 14.49 -4.35 2.89
N TYR A 66 13.41 -3.61 3.06
CA TYR A 66 13.42 -2.14 3.12
C TYR A 66 12.90 -1.68 4.47
N THR A 67 13.67 -0.84 5.16
CA THR A 67 13.27 -0.28 6.45
C THR A 67 12.71 1.11 6.21
N ILE A 68 11.41 1.27 6.45
CA ILE A 68 10.72 2.55 6.35
C ILE A 68 10.70 3.20 7.72
N LEU A 69 11.32 4.37 7.81
CA LEU A 69 11.31 5.25 8.98
C LEU A 69 10.36 6.41 8.72
N GLY A 70 9.48 6.70 9.68
CA GLY A 70 8.52 7.79 9.51
C GLY A 70 7.76 8.17 10.77
N PHE A 71 6.79 9.05 10.58
CA PHE A 71 5.85 9.50 11.60
C PHE A 71 4.49 8.85 11.41
N GLN A 72 3.75 8.66 12.50
CA GLN A 72 2.35 8.24 12.39
C GLN A 72 1.57 9.28 11.59
N THR A 73 0.67 8.78 10.77
CA THR A 73 -0.22 9.58 9.96
C THR A 73 -1.51 8.79 9.81
N ASP A 74 -2.63 9.48 9.78
CA ASP A 74 -3.91 8.86 9.50
C ASP A 74 -4.17 8.90 8.00
N VAL A 75 -4.81 7.84 7.49
CA VAL A 75 -5.36 7.82 6.13
C VAL A 75 -6.88 7.75 6.23
N LYS A 76 -7.56 8.52 5.37
CA LYS A 76 -9.01 8.45 5.19
C LYS A 76 -9.33 7.56 4.00
N LEU A 77 -10.43 6.81 4.09
CA LEU A 77 -10.93 6.07 2.93
C LEU A 77 -11.36 7.02 1.80
N PRO A 78 -11.17 6.62 0.53
CA PRO A 78 -11.75 7.32 -0.62
C PRO A 78 -13.27 7.50 -0.48
N GLN A 79 -13.76 8.70 -0.81
CA GLN A 79 -15.20 9.02 -0.81
C GLN A 79 -15.86 8.72 -2.17
N THR A 80 -15.41 7.67 -2.84
CA THR A 80 -15.96 7.21 -4.11
C THR A 80 -16.23 5.72 -4.03
N ASN A 81 -17.26 5.25 -4.75
CA ASN A 81 -17.58 3.83 -4.82
C ASN A 81 -16.69 3.11 -5.83
N GLY A 82 -16.56 1.79 -5.67
CA GLY A 82 -15.82 0.92 -6.58
C GLY A 82 -14.52 0.40 -5.97
N TRP A 83 -13.59 0.01 -6.85
CA TRP A 83 -12.32 -0.58 -6.45
C TRP A 83 -11.22 0.47 -6.30
N HIS A 84 -10.52 0.42 -5.17
CA HIS A 84 -9.39 1.28 -4.86
C HIS A 84 -8.18 0.45 -4.49
N LEU A 85 -7.01 0.86 -4.95
CA LEU A 85 -5.75 0.26 -4.53
C LEU A 85 -5.16 1.11 -3.41
N ILE A 86 -5.38 0.69 -2.16
CA ILE A 86 -5.03 1.45 -0.96
C ILE A 86 -4.42 0.54 0.10
N GLY A 87 -3.77 1.11 1.11
CA GLY A 87 -3.26 0.37 2.25
C GLY A 87 -3.30 1.20 3.51
N PRO A 88 -3.23 0.57 4.69
CA PRO A 88 -3.32 1.31 5.94
C PRO A 88 -1.99 1.90 6.35
N THR A 89 -2.10 2.95 7.14
CA THR A 89 -1.00 3.54 7.89
C THR A 89 -1.06 3.08 9.34
N ALA A 90 0.04 3.19 10.06
CA ALA A 90 0.11 2.83 11.46
C ALA A 90 -0.64 3.87 12.29
N SER A 91 -1.87 3.54 12.63
CA SER A 91 -2.75 4.26 13.55
C SER A 91 -3.22 3.28 14.64
N ASN A 92 -4.03 3.77 15.59
CA ASN A 92 -4.61 2.91 16.62
C ASN A 92 -5.61 1.88 16.05
N PHE A 93 -6.14 2.11 14.84
CA PHE A 93 -7.10 1.24 14.19
C PHE A 93 -6.87 1.21 12.67
N ASN A 94 -6.79 0.01 12.09
CA ASN A 94 -6.62 -0.16 10.65
C ASN A 94 -7.87 0.31 9.89
N PRO A 95 -7.84 1.43 9.16
CA PRO A 95 -9.04 1.93 8.48
C PRO A 95 -9.48 1.04 7.30
N VAL A 96 -8.60 0.15 6.83
CA VAL A 96 -8.83 -0.79 5.73
C VAL A 96 -9.18 -2.16 6.31
N SER A 97 -10.36 -2.23 6.93
CA SER A 97 -10.94 -3.41 7.57
C SER A 97 -12.41 -3.56 7.17
N ILE A 98 -12.89 -4.80 7.05
CA ILE A 98 -14.31 -5.11 6.78
C ILE A 98 -15.25 -4.64 7.91
N ASP A 99 -14.70 -4.33 9.09
CA ASP A 99 -15.46 -3.69 10.18
C ASP A 99 -15.87 -2.25 9.84
N ASN A 100 -15.23 -1.64 8.83
CA ASN A 100 -15.68 -0.37 8.29
C ASN A 100 -16.90 -0.58 7.38
N ALA A 101 -18.04 0.01 7.74
CA ALA A 101 -19.31 -0.16 7.05
C ALA A 101 -19.30 0.18 5.54
N ALA A 102 -18.34 0.99 5.08
CA ALA A 102 -18.20 1.34 3.68
C ALA A 102 -17.42 0.28 2.86
N ILE A 103 -16.74 -0.68 3.49
CA ILE A 103 -15.91 -1.68 2.80
C ILE A 103 -16.71 -2.96 2.58
N GLU A 104 -16.79 -3.42 1.33
CA GLU A 104 -17.46 -4.68 0.97
C GLU A 104 -16.49 -5.86 0.90
N GLN A 105 -15.30 -5.64 0.36
CA GLN A 105 -14.32 -6.70 0.06
C GLN A 105 -12.90 -6.16 0.12
N ILE A 106 -11.95 -7.00 0.54
CA ILE A 106 -10.52 -6.67 0.52
C ILE A 106 -9.74 -7.87 -0.04
N TYR A 107 -8.94 -7.62 -1.06
CA TYR A 107 -8.02 -8.60 -1.64
C TYR A 107 -6.57 -8.15 -1.46
N ALA A 108 -5.80 -8.95 -0.72
CA ALA A 108 -4.35 -8.82 -0.63
C ALA A 108 -3.68 -9.61 -1.76
N PHE A 109 -2.42 -9.30 -2.04
CA PHE A 109 -1.62 -10.04 -3.02
C PHE A 109 -0.39 -10.66 -2.37
N GLY A 110 -0.16 -11.94 -2.65
CA GLY A 110 0.99 -12.67 -2.11
C GLY A 110 1.18 -13.98 -2.84
N ASN A 111 2.43 -14.42 -2.96
CA ASN A 111 2.78 -15.66 -3.67
C ASN A 111 2.22 -15.74 -5.09
N GLY A 112 2.14 -14.60 -5.79
CA GLY A 112 1.69 -14.53 -7.18
C GLY A 112 0.17 -14.55 -7.39
N GLN A 113 -0.63 -14.55 -6.33
CA GLN A 113 -2.10 -14.61 -6.41
C GLN A 113 -2.78 -13.64 -5.45
N TYR A 114 -4.02 -13.29 -5.79
CA TYR A 114 -4.90 -12.57 -4.87
C TYR A 114 -5.58 -13.53 -3.91
N TYR A 115 -5.79 -13.09 -2.68
CA TYR A 115 -6.58 -13.79 -1.68
C TYR A 115 -7.35 -12.78 -0.84
N GLU A 116 -8.54 -13.16 -0.42
CA GLU A 116 -9.42 -12.32 0.39
C GLU A 116 -8.89 -12.22 1.83
N VAL A 117 -9.00 -11.04 2.41
CA VAL A 117 -8.62 -10.74 3.80
C VAL A 117 -9.69 -9.89 4.45
N ASN A 118 -9.82 -9.95 5.78
CA ASN A 118 -10.72 -9.06 6.51
C ASN A 118 -10.08 -7.71 6.80
N GLU A 119 -8.74 -7.65 6.81
CA GLU A 119 -7.99 -6.44 7.09
C GLU A 119 -6.75 -6.39 6.19
N CYS A 120 -6.49 -5.24 5.60
CA CYS A 120 -5.29 -5.08 4.80
C CYS A 120 -4.05 -5.01 5.70
N PRO A 121 -2.99 -5.83 5.50
CA PRO A 121 -1.83 -5.79 6.38
C PRO A 121 -1.06 -4.47 6.29
N LEU A 122 -0.62 -3.95 7.44
CA LEU A 122 0.22 -2.75 7.48
C LEU A 122 1.49 -2.93 6.62
N GLY A 123 1.78 -1.97 5.74
CA GLY A 123 2.92 -2.05 4.81
C GLY A 123 2.63 -2.84 3.51
N GLN A 124 1.43 -3.41 3.37
CA GLN A 124 0.90 -3.92 2.12
C GLN A 124 -0.18 -2.99 1.60
N ALA A 125 -0.38 -3.01 0.29
CA ALA A 125 -1.58 -2.48 -0.33
C ALA A 125 -2.53 -3.62 -0.68
N CYS A 126 -3.81 -3.30 -0.71
CA CYS A 126 -4.88 -4.23 -1.04
C CYS A 126 -5.82 -3.57 -2.05
N TRP A 127 -6.48 -4.40 -2.84
CA TRP A 127 -7.67 -3.98 -3.56
C TRP A 127 -8.84 -3.97 -2.61
N VAL A 128 -9.44 -2.80 -2.43
CA VAL A 128 -10.53 -2.57 -1.49
C VAL A 128 -11.73 -2.13 -2.30
N LYS A 129 -12.85 -2.84 -2.13
CA LYS A 129 -14.12 -2.44 -2.73
C LYS A 129 -14.89 -1.60 -1.73
N ILE A 130 -15.18 -0.36 -2.10
CA ILE A 130 -15.89 0.61 -1.26
C ILE A 130 -17.29 0.88 -1.84
N ASN A 131 -18.29 0.94 -0.96
CA ASN A 131 -19.67 1.30 -1.27
C ASN A 131 -20.27 2.14 -0.13
N TRP A 132 -20.49 3.43 -0.39
CA TRP A 132 -21.14 4.39 0.52
C TRP A 132 -22.65 4.40 0.38
#